data_AF-A0A3D5PNM2-F1
#
_entry.id   AF-A0A3D5PNM2-F1
#
_cell.length_a   1.000
_cell.length_b   1.000
_cell.length_c   1.000
_cell.angle_alpha   90.00
_cell.angle_beta   90.00
_cell.angle_gamma   90.00
#
_symmetry.space_group_name_H-M   'P 1'
#
loop_
_entity.id
_entity.type
_entity.pdbx_description
1 polymer ?
#
loop_
_entity_poly.entity_id
_entity_poly.type
_entity_poly.pdbx_seq_one_letter_code
_entity_poly.pdbx_strand_id
1 'polypeptide(L)' 'MNKTGPIAYLTGEYPRATDTFIQREVAALRALGVTVETCSIRRTDPSHHVGPEQREEASRTFHI' A
#
# COMPACT_ATOMS: atom_id res chain seq x y z
N MET A 1 6.47 -26.93 6.24
CA MET A 1 6.55 -25.64 5.52
C MET A 1 5.30 -24.84 5.86
N ASN A 2 5.41 -23.82 6.70
CA ASN A 2 4.26 -22.96 7.00
C ASN A 2 3.90 -22.24 5.71
N LYS A 3 2.73 -22.54 5.14
CA LYS A 3 2.19 -21.76 4.02
C LYS A 3 1.77 -20.41 4.59
N THR A 4 2.62 -19.40 4.43
CA THR A 4 2.20 -18.01 4.64
C THR A 4 1.28 -17.63 3.49
N GLY A 5 0.04 -17.29 3.81
CA GLY A 5 -0.91 -16.74 2.84
C GLY A 5 -0.54 -15.30 2.44
N PRO A 6 -1.28 -14.72 1.48
CA PRO A 6 -1.13 -13.30 1.14
C PRO A 6 -1.41 -12.40 2.34
N ILE A 7 -0.75 -11.25 2.39
CA ILE A 7 -0.96 -10.21 3.41
C ILE A 7 -1.80 -9.09 2.80
N ALA A 8 -2.82 -8.63 3.52
CA ALA A 8 -3.62 -7.48 3.13
C ALA A 8 -3.48 -6.35 4.16
N TYR A 9 -3.13 -5.14 3.70
CA TYR A 9 -3.20 -3.92 4.49
C TYR A 9 -4.53 -3.23 4.26
N LEU A 10 -5.31 -3.02 5.32
CA LEU A 10 -6.54 -2.24 5.26
C LEU A 10 -6.36 -0.92 6.03
N THR A 11 -6.62 0.18 5.34
CA THR A 11 -6.48 1.54 5.88
C THR A 11 -7.75 2.35 5.68
N GLY A 12 -7.94 3.40 6.49
CA GLY A 12 -9.04 4.33 6.30
C GLY A 12 -8.87 5.23 5.06
N GLU A 13 -7.65 5.68 4.78
CA GLU A 13 -7.27 6.51 3.63
C GLU A 13 -5.80 6.23 3.30
N TYR A 14 -5.49 5.93 2.04
CA TYR A 14 -4.16 5.55 1.59
C TYR A 14 -4.00 5.67 0.06
N PRO A 15 -2.81 5.99 -0.46
CA PRO A 15 -1.59 6.38 0.27
C PRO A 15 -1.50 7.88 0.57
N ARG A 16 -1.02 8.26 1.77
CA ARG A 16 -0.67 9.63 2.15
C ARG A 16 0.85 9.77 2.39
N ALA A 17 1.35 11.00 2.36
CA ALA A 17 2.77 11.29 2.66
C ALA A 17 3.21 10.84 4.07
N THR A 18 2.26 10.75 5.00
CA THR A 18 2.53 10.31 6.38
C THR A 18 2.56 8.79 6.54
N ASP A 19 2.06 8.02 5.56
CA ASP A 19 1.94 6.55 5.65
C ASP A 19 3.28 5.84 5.34
N THR A 20 4.40 6.47 5.69
CA THR A 20 5.77 6.04 5.34
C THR A 20 6.11 4.66 5.90
N PHE A 21 5.58 4.29 7.07
CA PHE A 21 5.75 2.94 7.62
C PHE A 21 5.11 1.88 6.73
N ILE A 22 3.84 2.08 6.36
CA ILE A 22 3.07 1.14 5.51
C ILE A 22 3.76 1.00 4.15
N GLN A 23 4.15 2.11 3.54
CA GLN A 23 4.84 2.11 2.24
C GLN A 23 6.17 1.33 2.29
N ARG A 24 6.99 1.58 3.31
CA ARG A 24 8.29 0.89 3.47
C ARG A 24 8.12 -0.59 3.73
N GLU A 25 7.15 -0.97 4.54
CA GLU A 25 6.88 -2.38 4.87
C GLU A 25 6.32 -3.13 3.65
N VAL A 26 5.34 -2.56 2.96
CA VAL A 26 4.79 -3.11 1.71
C VAL A 26 5.89 -3.30 0.66
N ALA A 27 6.75 -2.31 0.47
CA ALA A 27 7.86 -2.40 -0.46
C ALA A 27 8.84 -3.53 -0.07
N ALA A 28 9.22 -3.61 1.21
CA ALA A 28 10.14 -4.65 1.70
C ALA A 28 9.55 -6.06 1.57
N LEU A 29 8.29 -6.25 1.95
CA LEU A 29 7.59 -7.54 1.84
C LEU A 29 7.45 -7.98 0.38
N ARG A 30 7.09 -7.07 -0.53
CA ARG A 30 7.03 -7.35 -1.97
C ARG A 30 8.42 -7.69 -2.53
N ALA A 31 9.48 -7.01 -2.09
CA ALA A 31 10.86 -7.34 -2.47
C ALA A 31 11.32 -8.72 -1.97
N LEU A 32 10.78 -9.20 -0.85
CA LEU A 32 10.99 -10.56 -0.33
C LEU A 32 10.12 -11.63 -1.03
N GLY A 33 9.32 -11.25 -2.02
CA GLY A 33 8.45 -12.17 -2.77
C GLY A 33 7.14 -12.50 -2.05
N VAL A 34 6.76 -11.76 -1.01
CA VAL A 34 5.47 -11.92 -0.34
C VAL A 34 4.38 -11.25 -1.18
N THR A 35 3.25 -11.95 -1.39
CA THR A 35 2.06 -11.36 -1.99
C THR A 35 1.42 -10.37 -1.02
N VAL A 36 1.43 -9.08 -1.37
CA VAL A 36 0.87 -8.00 -0.54
C VAL A 36 -0.15 -7.19 -1.32
N GLU A 37 -1.37 -7.18 -0.80
CA GLU A 37 -2.49 -6.37 -1.26
C GLU A 37 -2.67 -5.13 -0.37
N THR A 38 -2.93 -3.99 -0.98
CA THR A 38 -3.20 -2.74 -0.27
C THR A 38 -4.63 -2.30 -0.53
N CYS A 39 -5.40 -2.08 0.53
CA CYS A 39 -6.81 -1.74 0.49
C CYS A 39 -7.07 -0.43 1.26
N SER A 40 -7.97 0.40 0.75
CA SER A 40 -8.39 1.61 1.43
C SER A 40 -9.87 1.92 1.30
N ILE A 41 -10.47 2.41 2.37
CA ILE A 41 -11.87 2.86 2.40
C ILE A 41 -12.04 4.19 1.63
N ARG A 42 -11.08 5.10 1.73
CA ARG A 42 -11.14 6.41 1.04
C ARG A 42 -9.97 6.56 0.09
N ARG A 43 -10.22 7.20 -1.04
CA ARG A 43 -9.16 7.63 -1.96
C ARG A 43 -8.49 8.86 -1.38
N THR A 44 -7.15 8.84 -1.33
CA THR A 44 -6.40 10.07 -1.08
C THR A 44 -6.60 11.02 -2.26
N ASP A 45 -6.68 12.32 -1.98
CA ASP A 45 -6.69 13.33 -3.03
C ASP A 45 -5.38 13.28 -3.87
N PRO A 46 -5.45 13.29 -5.21
CA PRO A 46 -4.27 13.23 -6.07
C PRO A 46 -3.24 14.34 -5.84
N SER A 47 -3.67 15.51 -5.34
CA SER A 47 -2.77 16.61 -4.95
C SER A 47 -1.80 16.23 -3.83
N HIS A 48 -2.09 15.17 -3.07
CA HIS A 48 -1.24 14.65 -2.01
C HIS A 48 -0.22 13.60 -2.50
N HIS A 49 -0.25 13.22 -3.79
CA HIS A 49 0.72 12.28 -4.39
C HIS A 49 1.97 13.00 -4.89
N VAL A 50 2.76 13.52 -3.95
CA VAL A 50 3.91 14.38 -4.22
C VAL A 50 5.09 13.66 -4.92
N GLY A 51 5.17 12.33 -4.84
CA GLY A 51 6.23 11.51 -5.42
C GLY A 51 5.73 10.34 -6.30
N PRO A 52 6.59 9.76 -7.15
CA PRO A 52 6.25 8.63 -8.01
C PRO A 52 5.81 7.40 -7.20
N GLU A 53 6.45 7.14 -6.06
CA GLU A 53 6.11 6.02 -5.17
C GLU A 53 4.65 6.08 -4.69
N GLN A 54 4.14 7.27 -4.35
CA GLN A 54 2.76 7.44 -3.91
C GLN A 54 1.76 7.28 -5.06
N ARG A 55 2.14 7.70 -6.28
CA ARG A 55 1.30 7.52 -7.47
C ARG A 55 1.21 6.05 -7.87
N GLU A 56 2.33 5.34 -7.85
CA GLU A 56 2.36 3.90 -8.09
C GLU A 56 1.54 3.16 -7.04
N GLU A 57 1.72 3.50 -5.77
CA GLU A 57 1.01 2.85 -4.68
C GLU A 57 -0.50 3.14 -4.70
N ALA A 58 -0.90 4.37 -5.06
CA ALA A 58 -2.30 4.72 -5.29
C ALA A 58 -2.91 3.90 -6.44
N SER A 59 -2.15 3.70 -7.53
CA SER A 59 -2.62 2.88 -8.67
C SER A 59 -2.77 1.40 -8.34
N ARG A 60 -2.07 0.90 -7.32
CA ARG A 60 -2.08 -0.49 -6.87
C ARG A 60 -2.99 -0.75 -5.68
N THR A 61 -3.63 0.30 -5.14
CA THR A 61 -4.50 0.18 -3.98
C THR A 61 -5.93 -0.11 -4.42
N PHE A 62 -6.50 -1.20 -3.89
CA PHE A 62 -7.90 -1.53 -4.05
C PHE A 62 -8.76 -0.63 -3.16
N HIS A 63 -9.84 -0.08 -3.71
CA HIS A 63 -10.78 0.73 -2.95
C HIS A 63 -12.07 -0.04 -2.69
N ILE A 64 -12.44 -0.12 -1.41
CA ILE A 64 -13.67 -0.79 -0.94
C ILE A 64 -14.84 0.20 -0.98
#